data_AF-A0A391P1B0-F1
#
_entry.id   AF-A0A391P1B0-F1
#
_cell.length_a   1.000
_cell.length_b   1.000
_cell.length_c   1.000
_cell.angle_alpha   90.00
_cell.angle_beta   90.00
_cell.angle_gamma   90.00
#
_symmetry.space_group_name_H-M   'P 1'
#
loop_
_entity.id
_entity.type
_entity.pdbx_description
1 polymer ?
#
loop_
_entity_poly.entity_id
_entity_poly.type
_entity_poly.pdbx_seq_one_letter_code
_entity_poly.pdbx_strand_id
1 'polypeptide(L)'
;MDVSSSSGSGSDNHYELRVSVILNTLVVTDQQKCAEQIFEKCRDNSFHSVRFSYDIQIPHALSVTVYKNQKDAESGNSAFSFSYRQENQIDGTYNIVDNPEKFTLEME
;
A
#
# COMPACT_ATOMS: atom_id res chain seq x y z
N MET A 1 13.04 -2.92 2.13
CA MET A 1 11.76 -2.44 2.67
C MET A 1 10.89 -3.63 3.07
N ASP A 2 10.11 -3.49 4.13
CA ASP A 2 9.18 -4.51 4.60
C ASP A 2 7.97 -3.89 5.31
N VAL A 3 6.91 -4.66 5.51
CA VAL A 3 5.68 -4.21 6.19
C VAL A 3 5.86 -4.23 7.70
N SER A 4 5.56 -3.11 8.36
CA SER A 4 5.55 -3.02 9.83
C SER A 4 4.16 -3.24 10.42
N SER A 5 3.12 -2.84 9.70
CA SER A 5 1.72 -3.11 10.06
C SER A 5 0.83 -3.10 8.82
N SER A 6 -0.28 -3.83 8.90
CA SER A 6 -1.31 -3.79 7.88
C SER A 6 -2.68 -3.97 8.51
N SER A 7 -3.68 -3.29 7.96
CA SER A 7 -5.07 -3.48 8.32
C SER A 7 -5.95 -3.39 7.08
N GLY A 8 -7.02 -4.17 7.08
CA GLY A 8 -8.05 -4.13 6.05
C GLY A 8 -9.30 -3.46 6.59
N SER A 9 -9.92 -2.62 5.79
CA SER A 9 -11.26 -2.09 6.08
C SER A 9 -12.12 -2.30 4.84
N GLY A 10 -13.33 -2.81 5.01
CA GLY A 10 -14.22 -2.99 3.88
C GLY A 10 -15.69 -2.97 4.23
N SER A 11 -16.49 -2.68 3.22
CA SER A 11 -17.91 -2.99 3.13
C SER A 11 -18.11 -4.12 2.11
N ASP A 12 -19.33 -4.63 1.96
CA ASP A 12 -19.63 -5.83 1.15
C ASP A 12 -19.02 -5.80 -0.27
N ASN A 13 -18.81 -4.62 -0.86
CA ASN A 13 -18.29 -4.47 -2.23
C ASN A 13 -16.98 -3.67 -2.35
N HIS A 14 -16.35 -3.25 -1.25
CA HIS A 14 -15.12 -2.47 -1.33
C HIS A 14 -14.19 -2.81 -0.18
N TYR A 15 -12.95 -3.21 -0.52
CA TYR A 15 -11.91 -3.55 0.46
C TYR A 15 -10.70 -2.64 0.25
N GLU A 16 -10.44 -1.78 1.25
CA GLU A 16 -9.24 -0.96 1.33
C GLU A 16 -8.20 -1.65 2.21
N LEU A 17 -7.00 -1.83 1.66
CA LEU A 17 -5.84 -2.28 2.41
C LEU A 17 -5.01 -1.06 2.84
N ARG A 18 -4.76 -0.94 4.14
CA ARG A 18 -3.84 0.05 4.72
C ARG A 18 -2.56 -0.63 5.14
N VAL A 19 -1.42 -0.10 4.71
CA VAL A 19 -0.10 -0.71 4.94
C VAL A 19 0.88 0.34 5.47
N SER A 20 1.59 0.02 6.54
CA SER A 20 2.79 0.76 6.94
C SER A 20 4.04 0.01 6.47
N VAL A 21 4.92 0.72 5.76
CA VAL A 21 6.16 0.14 5.19
C VAL A 21 7.37 0.82 5.80
N ILE A 22 8.34 0.03 6.24
CA ILE A 22 9.65 0.52 6.66
C ILE A 22 10.67 0.27 5.56
N LEU A 23 11.37 1.32 5.13
CA LEU A 23 12.37 1.24 4.08
C LEU A 23 13.73 0.71 4.55
N ASN A 24 14.09 0.96 5.82
CA ASN A 24 15.44 0.81 6.37
C ASN A 24 16.47 1.65 5.61
N THR A 25 16.15 2.92 5.39
CA THR A 25 17.03 3.92 4.75
C THR A 25 17.12 5.19 5.59
N LEU A 26 18.17 5.99 5.39
CA LEU A 26 18.30 7.31 6.01
C LEU A 26 17.60 8.42 5.21
N VAL A 27 17.53 8.26 3.88
CA VAL A 27 17.00 9.27 2.95
C VAL A 27 16.13 8.61 1.89
N VAL A 28 15.04 9.27 1.53
CA VAL A 28 14.18 8.93 0.38
C VAL A 28 14.37 10.04 -0.66
N THR A 29 14.96 9.71 -1.80
CA THR A 29 15.27 10.69 -2.85
C THR A 29 14.19 10.80 -3.92
N ASP A 30 13.48 9.72 -4.19
CA ASP A 30 12.41 9.65 -5.19
C ASP A 30 11.22 8.91 -4.58
N GLN A 31 10.26 9.69 -4.08
CA GLN A 31 9.08 9.17 -3.39
C GLN A 31 8.13 8.45 -4.36
N GLN A 32 7.99 8.95 -5.59
CA GLN A 32 7.12 8.35 -6.59
C GLN A 32 7.63 6.97 -7.02
N LYS A 33 8.91 6.87 -7.38
CA LYS A 33 9.53 5.58 -7.72
C LYS A 33 9.53 4.61 -6.53
N CYS A 34 9.60 5.12 -5.32
CA CYS A 34 9.45 4.30 -4.11
C CYS A 34 8.00 3.78 -3.95
N ALA A 35 7.00 4.64 -4.19
CA ALA A 35 5.59 4.27 -4.12
C ALA A 35 5.24 3.20 -5.16
N GLU A 36 5.74 3.33 -6.39
CA GLU A 36 5.60 2.35 -7.48
C GLU A 36 6.19 0.97 -7.08
N GLN A 37 7.40 0.94 -6.53
CA GLN A 37 8.01 -0.33 -6.07
C GLN A 37 7.23 -0.97 -4.91
N ILE A 38 6.70 -0.17 -3.99
CA ILE A 38 5.87 -0.68 -2.89
C ILE A 38 4.56 -1.25 -3.44
N PHE A 39 3.94 -0.57 -4.41
CA PHE A 39 2.73 -1.04 -5.07
C PHE A 39 2.93 -2.37 -5.78
N GLU A 40 4.03 -2.51 -6.54
CA GLU A 40 4.42 -3.79 -7.15
C GLU A 40 4.59 -4.89 -6.10
N LYS A 41 5.23 -4.59 -4.96
CA LYS A 41 5.36 -5.56 -3.86
C LYS A 41 4.04 -5.95 -3.21
N CYS A 42 3.12 -5.01 -3.04
CA CYS A 42 1.77 -5.31 -2.56
C CYS A 42 1.07 -6.24 -3.54
N ARG A 43 1.09 -5.90 -4.83
CA ARG A 43 0.46 -6.67 -5.90
C ARG A 43 0.99 -8.10 -5.98
N ASP A 44 2.31 -8.22 -6.00
CA ASP A 44 2.99 -9.51 -6.09
C ASP A 44 2.98 -10.28 -4.75
N ASN A 45 2.43 -9.66 -3.69
CA ASN A 45 2.39 -10.17 -2.33
C ASN A 45 3.76 -10.68 -1.87
N SER A 46 4.80 -9.89 -2.14
CA SER A 46 6.22 -10.29 -2.11
C SER A 46 7.04 -9.60 -1.02
N PHE A 47 6.37 -9.12 0.03
CA PHE A 47 7.05 -8.68 1.25
C PHE A 47 7.66 -9.87 1.99
N HIS A 48 8.70 -9.62 2.79
CA HIS A 48 9.41 -10.71 3.44
C HIS A 48 8.69 -11.16 4.71
N SER A 49 8.24 -10.20 5.53
CA SER A 49 7.63 -10.50 6.84
C SER A 49 6.12 -10.71 6.79
N VAL A 50 5.45 -10.24 5.74
CA VAL A 50 3.98 -10.29 5.63
C VAL A 50 3.55 -10.91 4.32
N ARG A 51 2.52 -11.76 4.40
CA ARG A 51 1.77 -12.26 3.25
C ARG A 51 0.30 -11.92 3.46
N PHE A 52 -0.26 -11.13 2.56
CA PHE A 52 -1.68 -10.74 2.61
C PHE A 52 -2.58 -11.92 2.20
N SER A 53 -3.77 -12.00 2.80
CA SER A 53 -4.78 -13.04 2.52
C SER A 53 -5.58 -12.76 1.25
N TYR A 54 -4.91 -12.67 0.11
CA TYR A 54 -5.54 -12.44 -1.20
C TYR A 54 -6.34 -13.64 -1.70
N ASP A 55 -6.22 -14.79 -1.06
CA ASP A 55 -7.11 -15.95 -1.21
C ASP A 55 -8.52 -15.70 -0.65
N ILE A 56 -8.66 -14.75 0.28
CA ILE A 56 -9.95 -14.33 0.86
C ILE A 56 -10.49 -13.12 0.11
N GLN A 57 -9.69 -12.06 -0.01
CA GLN A 57 -10.13 -10.82 -0.65
C GLN A 57 -8.95 -10.02 -1.18
N ILE A 58 -9.02 -9.62 -2.45
CA ILE A 58 -8.02 -8.76 -3.08
C ILE A 58 -8.42 -7.28 -2.87
N PRO A 59 -7.49 -6.37 -2.54
CA PRO A 59 -7.79 -4.95 -2.33
C PRO A 59 -8.30 -4.24 -3.59
N HIS A 60 -9.30 -3.39 -3.38
CA HIS A 60 -9.89 -2.46 -4.36
C HIS A 60 -9.37 -1.03 -4.16
N ALA A 61 -8.63 -0.80 -3.07
CA ALA A 61 -7.88 0.42 -2.80
C ALA A 61 -6.68 0.08 -1.92
N LEU A 62 -5.60 0.83 -2.06
CA LEU A 62 -4.40 0.71 -1.24
C LEU A 62 -4.02 2.07 -0.68
N SER A 63 -3.84 2.17 0.63
CA SER A 63 -3.31 3.35 1.30
C SER A 63 -2.04 2.96 2.05
N VAL A 64 -0.95 3.67 1.81
CA VAL A 64 0.38 3.33 2.35
C VAL A 64 0.97 4.51 3.09
N THR A 65 1.48 4.24 4.29
CA THR A 65 2.34 5.15 5.04
C THR A 65 3.75 4.61 5.06
N VAL A 66 4.71 5.44 4.65
CA VAL A 66 6.11 5.02 4.50
C VAL A 66 6.96 5.64 5.59
N TYR A 67 7.74 4.80 6.26
CA TYR A 67 8.69 5.19 7.30
C TYR A 67 10.12 4.84 6.88
N LYS A 68 11.07 5.67 7.28
CA LYS A 68 12.50 5.43 7.01
C LYS A 68 13.02 4.22 7.80
N ASN A 69 12.60 4.10 9.05
CA ASN A 69 13.06 3.09 10.02
C ASN A 69 11.98 2.80 11.07
N GLN A 70 12.23 1.82 11.94
CA GLN A 70 11.32 1.39 13.00
C GLN A 70 10.98 2.49 14.02
N LYS A 71 11.96 3.31 14.42
CA LYS A 71 11.71 4.39 15.40
C LYS A 71 10.77 5.46 14.86
N ASP A 72 10.92 5.77 13.57
CA ASP A 72 10.02 6.69 12.87
C ASP A 72 8.59 6.11 12.81
N ALA A 73 8.44 4.80 12.58
CA ALA A 73 7.14 4.13 12.62
C ALA A 73 6.49 4.16 14.02
N GLU A 74 7.26 3.88 15.08
CA GLU A 74 6.77 3.88 16.47
C GLU A 74 6.37 5.27 16.97
N SER A 75 7.01 6.32 16.46
CA SER A 75 6.73 7.72 16.80
C SER A 75 5.71 8.39 15.87
N GLY A 76 5.23 7.69 14.83
CA GLY A 76 4.33 8.25 13.82
C GLY A 76 4.98 9.29 12.89
N ASN A 77 6.31 9.33 12.82
CA ASN A 77 7.07 10.25 11.99
C ASN A 77 7.23 9.70 10.57
N SER A 78 6.17 9.78 9.76
CA SER A 78 6.19 9.29 8.39
C SER A 78 7.15 10.09 7.49
N ALA A 79 7.74 9.42 6.52
CA ALA A 79 8.52 10.05 5.47
C ALA A 79 7.62 10.65 4.38
N PHE A 80 6.57 9.92 4.01
CA PHE A 80 5.49 10.32 3.13
C PHE A 80 4.37 9.27 3.18
N SER A 81 3.21 9.61 2.63
CA SER A 81 2.09 8.69 2.41
C SER A 81 1.64 8.78 0.96
N PHE A 82 0.99 7.72 0.50
CA PHE A 82 0.38 7.69 -0.83
C PHE A 82 -0.76 6.69 -0.88
N SER A 83 -1.59 6.79 -1.91
CA SER A 83 -2.63 5.81 -2.17
C SER A 83 -2.71 5.43 -3.65
N TYR A 84 -3.22 4.24 -3.92
CA TYR A 84 -3.64 3.81 -5.25
C TYR A 84 -5.16 3.68 -5.24
N ARG A 85 -5.81 4.54 -6.02
CA ARG A 85 -7.27 4.65 -6.09
C ARG A 85 -7.77 4.58 -7.52
N GLN A 86 -9.03 4.19 -7.67
CA GLN A 86 -9.76 4.17 -8.93
C GLN A 86 -10.60 5.45 -9.01
N GLU A 87 -10.75 6.05 -10.19
CA GLU A 87 -11.59 7.25 -10.38
C GLU A 87 -13.04 7.02 -9.95
N ASN A 88 -13.60 5.84 -10.22
CA ASN A 88 -14.96 5.45 -9.87
C ASN A 88 -14.95 4.34 -8.80
N GLN A 89 -14.96 4.72 -7.53
CA GLN A 89 -14.93 3.80 -6.39
C GLN A 89 -16.24 3.01 -6.16
N ILE A 90 -17.26 3.24 -6.99
CA ILE A 90 -18.63 2.79 -6.73
C ILE A 90 -18.82 1.28 -6.97
N ASP A 91 -18.03 0.67 -7.86
CA ASP A 91 -18.41 -0.63 -8.41
C ASP A 91 -17.58 -1.83 -7.95
N GLY A 92 -16.57 -1.68 -7.08
CA GLY A 92 -15.84 -2.82 -6.51
C GLY A 92 -15.32 -3.84 -7.54
N THR A 93 -15.22 -3.45 -8.81
CA THR A 93 -15.08 -4.38 -9.93
C THR A 93 -13.62 -4.69 -10.23
N TYR A 94 -12.74 -3.73 -9.97
CA TYR A 94 -11.31 -3.84 -10.23
C TYR A 94 -10.54 -3.99 -8.92
N ASN A 95 -9.52 -4.83 -8.94
CA ASN A 95 -8.61 -5.01 -7.82
C ASN A 95 -7.16 -4.76 -8.24
N ILE A 96 -6.29 -4.49 -7.25
CA ILE A 96 -4.91 -4.07 -7.51
C ILE A 96 -4.03 -5.14 -8.20
N VAL A 97 -4.47 -6.41 -8.19
CA VAL A 97 -3.75 -7.55 -8.78
C VAL A 97 -4.12 -7.75 -10.23
N ASP A 98 -5.41 -7.88 -10.52
CA ASP A 98 -5.90 -8.22 -11.85
C ASP A 98 -5.99 -7.01 -12.78
N ASN A 99 -6.12 -5.80 -12.22
CA ASN A 99 -6.37 -4.57 -12.97
C ASN A 99 -5.51 -3.38 -12.52
N PRO A 100 -4.17 -3.54 -12.37
CA PRO A 100 -3.32 -2.47 -11.86
C PRO A 100 -3.37 -1.18 -12.70
N GLU A 101 -3.68 -1.27 -14.00
CA GLU A 101 -3.82 -0.15 -14.91
C GLU A 101 -5.05 0.74 -14.64
N LYS A 102 -5.98 0.27 -13.80
CA LYS A 102 -7.17 1.03 -13.37
C LYS A 102 -6.92 1.92 -12.15
N PHE A 103 -5.72 1.84 -11.58
CA PHE A 103 -5.35 2.55 -10.36
C PHE A 103 -4.35 3.65 -10.66
N THR A 104 -4.61 4.82 -10.09
CA THR A 104 -3.73 5.98 -10.17
C THR A 104 -3.05 6.19 -8.83
N LEU A 105 -1.75 6.48 -8.87
CA LEU A 105 -0.98 6.89 -7.71
C LEU A 105 -1.36 8.33 -7.31
N GLU A 106 -1.73 8.50 -6.05
CA GLU A 106 -1.97 9.80 -5.42
C GLU A 106 -1.01 9.96 -4.24
N MET A 107 -0.16 10.99 -4.28
CA MET A 107 0.73 11.35 -3.18
C MET A 107 0.00 12.26 -2.18
N GLU A 108 0.27 12.10 -0.88
CA GLU A 108 -0.30 12.92 0.21
C GLU A 108 0.67 13.97 0.77
#